data_AF-A0A3P6LR52-F1
#
_entry.id   AF-A0A3P6LR52-F1
#
_cell.length_a   1.000
_cell.length_b   1.000
_cell.length_c   1.000
_cell.angle_alpha   90.00
_cell.angle_beta   90.00
_cell.angle_gamma   90.00
#
_symmetry.space_group_name_H-M   'P 1'
#
loop_
_entity.id
_entity.type
_entity.pdbx_description
1 polymer ?
#
loop_
_entity_poly.entity_id
_entity_poly.type
_entity_poly.pdbx_seq_one_letter_code
_entity_poly.pdbx_strand_id
1 'polypeptide(L)'
;MLSSALTLVIAQRLVRKFCPHCRQQQGEPIHIPDNVWPSPLPHWQAPGCVHCYHGFYGRTALFEVLPITPAIRQLISANTDVESLETHARQAGMRTLFENGCLAVEQGLTTFEELIRVLGMPHGE
;
A
#
# COMPACT_ATOMS: atom_id res chain seq x y z
N MET A 1 14.67 18.98 17.85
CA MET A 1 14.06 18.06 18.85
C MET A 1 13.25 16.92 18.21
N LEU A 2 12.53 17.17 17.10
CA LEU A 2 11.83 16.09 16.37
C LEU A 2 12.78 14.95 15.95
N SER A 3 13.88 15.31 15.29
CA SER A 3 14.85 14.34 14.81
C SER A 3 15.49 13.52 15.92
N SER A 4 15.66 14.05 17.15
CA SER A 4 16.27 13.33 18.27
C SER A 4 15.32 12.36 18.98
N ALA A 5 14.01 12.61 18.95
CA ALA A 5 13.01 11.81 19.67
C ALA A 5 12.35 10.71 18.80
N LEU A 6 12.27 10.91 17.48
CA LEU A 6 11.62 9.94 16.60
C LEU A 6 12.51 8.72 16.34
N THR A 7 11.91 7.54 16.41
CA THR A 7 12.55 6.25 16.09
C THR A 7 11.90 5.58 14.88
N LEU A 8 10.58 5.74 14.74
CA LEU A 8 9.79 5.11 13.69
C LEU A 8 8.54 5.96 13.43
N VAL A 9 8.17 6.10 12.16
CA VAL A 9 6.86 6.61 11.75
C VAL A 9 6.13 5.51 10.99
N ILE A 10 4.86 5.28 11.31
CA ILE A 10 4.02 4.29 10.64
C ILE A 10 2.79 5.02 10.10
N ALA A 11 2.57 4.92 8.79
CA ALA A 11 1.28 5.23 8.18
C ALA A 11 0.50 3.94 7.95
N GLN A 12 -0.81 3.97 8.25
CA GLN A 12 -1.67 2.80 8.17
C GLN A 12 -3.00 3.12 7.48
N ARG A 13 -3.45 2.19 6.64
CA ARG A 13 -4.83 2.15 6.12
C ARG A 13 -5.40 0.74 6.25
N LEU A 14 -6.72 0.66 6.41
CA LEU A 14 -7.43 -0.61 6.46
C LEU A 14 -8.20 -0.80 5.15
N VAL A 15 -7.97 -1.94 4.51
CA VAL A 15 -8.74 -2.39 3.34
C VAL A 15 -9.60 -3.58 3.72
N ARG A 16 -10.75 -3.73 3.07
CA ARG A 16 -11.59 -4.91 3.26
C ARG A 16 -10.85 -6.17 2.78
N LYS A 17 -10.89 -7.22 3.58
CA LYS A 17 -10.25 -8.49 3.26
C LYS A 17 -11.23 -9.39 2.51
N PHE A 18 -10.76 -10.07 1.48
CA PHE A 18 -11.59 -11.04 0.75
C PHE A 18 -12.27 -12.05 1.66
N CYS A 19 -13.50 -12.40 1.31
CA CYS A 19 -14.12 -13.62 1.80
C CYS A 19 -13.33 -14.84 1.27
N PRO A 20 -12.93 -15.79 2.12
CA PRO A 20 -12.20 -16.97 1.69
C PRO A 20 -13.06 -17.95 0.87
N HIS A 21 -14.40 -17.82 0.91
CA HIS A 21 -15.33 -18.76 0.27
C HIS A 21 -15.71 -18.39 -1.17
N CYS A 22 -15.64 -17.10 -1.53
CA CYS A 22 -16.18 -16.64 -2.80
C CYS A 22 -15.23 -15.75 -3.61
N ARG A 23 -13.97 -15.57 -3.18
CA ARG A 23 -12.99 -14.84 -3.99
C ARG A 23 -12.68 -15.63 -5.26
N GLN A 24 -12.60 -14.94 -6.39
CA GLN A 24 -12.29 -15.56 -7.68
C GLN A 24 -11.37 -14.65 -8.49
N GLN A 25 -10.40 -15.24 -9.18
CA GLN A 25 -9.59 -14.53 -10.16
C GLN A 25 -10.29 -14.62 -11.51
N GLN A 26 -10.80 -13.49 -12.02
CA GLN A 26 -11.56 -13.47 -13.26
C GLN A 26 -11.37 -12.12 -13.96
N GLY A 27 -11.11 -12.19 -15.26
CA GLY A 27 -10.88 -11.04 -16.12
C GLY A 27 -9.42 -10.90 -16.53
N GLU A 28 -9.16 -9.96 -17.43
CA GLU A 28 -7.80 -9.62 -17.86
C GLU A 28 -7.02 -8.97 -16.71
N PRO A 29 -5.70 -9.21 -16.60
CA PRO A 29 -4.84 -8.52 -15.66
C PRO A 29 -4.99 -6.99 -15.73
N ILE A 30 -4.91 -6.34 -14.58
CA ILE A 30 -5.00 -4.89 -14.46
C ILE A 30 -3.61 -4.32 -14.73
N HIS A 31 -3.52 -3.51 -15.78
CA HIS A 31 -2.31 -2.77 -16.12
C HIS A 31 -2.39 -1.38 -15.52
N ILE A 32 -1.38 -1.02 -14.73
CA ILE A 32 -1.16 0.33 -14.20
C ILE A 32 0.21 0.82 -14.68
N PRO A 33 0.47 2.14 -14.66
CA PRO A 33 1.75 2.68 -15.11
C PRO A 33 2.95 2.03 -14.39
N ASP A 34 3.99 1.70 -15.15
CA ASP A 34 5.17 0.98 -14.65
C ASP A 34 5.93 1.74 -13.55
N ASN A 35 5.82 3.07 -13.53
CA ASN A 35 6.37 3.91 -12.47
C ASN A 35 5.63 3.79 -11.13
N VAL A 36 4.41 3.24 -11.13
CA VAL A 36 3.61 2.97 -9.93
C VAL A 36 3.79 1.53 -9.47
N TRP A 37 3.72 0.57 -10.39
CA TRP A 37 3.94 -0.85 -10.09
C TRP A 37 4.41 -1.58 -11.37
N PRO A 38 5.47 -2.39 -11.30
CA PRO A 38 6.15 -2.91 -12.49
C PRO A 38 5.48 -4.12 -13.15
N SER A 39 4.49 -4.75 -12.51
CA SER A 39 3.83 -5.97 -12.99
C SER A 39 2.33 -5.79 -13.15
N PRO A 40 1.69 -6.48 -14.12
CA PRO A 40 0.23 -6.53 -14.18
C PRO A 40 -0.33 -7.16 -12.91
N LEU A 41 -1.35 -6.52 -12.33
CA LEU A 41 -2.01 -7.03 -11.13
C LEU A 41 -3.11 -8.04 -11.50
N PRO A 42 -3.30 -9.12 -10.72
CA PRO A 42 -4.41 -10.03 -10.96
C PRO A 42 -5.76 -9.34 -10.75
N HIS A 43 -6.68 -9.56 -11.68
CA HIS A 43 -8.05 -9.08 -11.54
C HIS A 43 -8.84 -10.06 -10.67
N TRP A 44 -9.07 -9.64 -9.42
CA TRP A 44 -9.88 -10.38 -8.48
C TRP A 44 -11.29 -9.81 -8.37
N GLN A 45 -12.28 -10.69 -8.29
CA GLN A 45 -13.67 -10.32 -8.06
C GLN A 45 -14.17 -10.80 -6.70
N ALA A 46 -15.06 -9.99 -6.12
CA ALA A 46 -15.71 -10.23 -4.83
C ALA A 46 -17.22 -10.45 -5.02
N PRO A 47 -17.68 -11.54 -5.66
CA PRO A 47 -19.08 -11.72 -6.06
C PRO A 47 -20.07 -11.78 -4.87
N GLY A 48 -19.59 -12.13 -3.68
CA GLY A 48 -20.43 -12.29 -2.49
C GLY A 48 -21.00 -13.69 -2.34
N CYS A 49 -21.28 -14.07 -1.09
CA CYS A 49 -21.91 -15.33 -0.73
C CYS A 49 -22.57 -15.20 0.65
N VAL A 50 -23.19 -16.29 1.13
CA VAL A 50 -23.88 -16.34 2.43
C VAL A 50 -22.97 -16.13 3.65
N HIS A 51 -21.65 -16.24 3.48
CA HIS A 51 -20.66 -16.14 4.57
C HIS A 51 -20.04 -14.74 4.72
N CYS A 52 -20.42 -13.77 3.88
CA CYS A 52 -19.72 -12.49 3.82
C CYS A 52 -20.65 -11.32 3.56
N TYR A 53 -20.09 -10.12 3.66
CA TYR A 53 -20.79 -8.89 3.29
C TYR A 53 -20.22 -8.39 1.97
N HIS A 54 -20.96 -8.62 0.87
CA HIS A 54 -20.57 -8.21 -0.48
C HIS A 54 -19.16 -8.66 -0.90
N GLY A 55 -18.81 -9.92 -0.60
CA GLY A 55 -17.56 -10.52 -1.04
C GLY A 55 -16.37 -10.31 -0.09
N PHE A 56 -16.57 -9.60 1.02
CA PHE A 56 -15.52 -9.32 2.00
C PHE A 56 -15.86 -9.85 3.40
N TYR A 57 -14.84 -10.31 4.13
CA TYR A 57 -14.95 -10.75 5.51
C TYR A 57 -13.72 -10.30 6.31
N GLY A 58 -13.92 -9.28 7.14
CA GLY A 58 -12.86 -8.67 7.93
C GLY A 58 -12.06 -7.61 7.17
N ARG A 59 -10.90 -7.24 7.73
CA ARG A 59 -10.01 -6.18 7.21
C ARG A 59 -8.58 -6.65 7.29
N THR A 60 -7.74 -6.14 6.39
CA THR A 60 -6.29 -6.25 6.50
C THR A 60 -5.70 -4.85 6.52
N ALA A 61 -4.60 -4.68 7.27
CA ALA A 61 -3.89 -3.42 7.35
C ALA A 61 -2.81 -3.36 6.27
N LEU A 62 -2.72 -2.21 5.61
CA LEU A 62 -1.58 -1.82 4.79
C LEU A 62 -0.71 -0.89 5.64
N PHE A 63 0.60 -1.10 5.59
CA PHE A 63 1.56 -0.35 6.38
C PHE A 63 2.62 0.26 5.48
N GLU A 64 2.91 1.53 5.72
CA GLU A 64 4.12 2.19 5.27
C GLU A 64 4.92 2.55 6.51
N VAL A 65 6.17 2.10 6.53
CA VAL A 65 7.01 2.12 7.73
C VAL A 65 8.28 2.86 7.40
N LEU A 66 8.50 3.99 8.07
CA LEU A 66 9.66 4.85 7.93
C LEU A 66 10.52 4.79 9.20
N PRO A 67 11.57 3.94 9.23
CA PRO A 67 12.54 3.95 10.31
C PRO A 67 13.37 5.24 10.29
N ILE A 68 13.56 5.86 11.45
CA ILE A 68 14.37 7.08 11.59
C ILE A 68 15.84 6.72 11.77
N THR A 69 16.45 6.30 10.66
CA THR A 69 17.88 6.00 10.56
C THR A 69 18.73 7.28 10.77
N PRO A 70 20.05 7.16 11.02
CA PRO A 70 20.92 8.32 11.12
C PRO A 70 20.86 9.24 9.89
N ALA A 71 20.74 8.68 8.69
CA ALA A 71 20.62 9.46 7.44
C ALA A 71 19.30 10.25 7.40
N ILE A 72 18.16 9.59 7.64
CA ILE A 72 16.84 10.27 7.69
C ILE A 72 16.83 11.33 8.79
N ARG A 73 17.46 11.06 9.94
CA ARG A 73 17.58 12.01 11.05
C ARG A 73 18.35 13.27 10.66
N GLN A 74 19.40 13.14 9.87
CA GLN A 74 20.16 14.28 9.33
C GLN A 74 19.31 15.09 8.36
N LEU A 75 18.60 14.44 7.43
CA LEU A 75 17.69 15.12 6.48
C LEU A 75 16.57 15.90 7.19
N ILE A 76 15.95 15.29 8.22
CA ILE A 76 14.95 15.99 9.05
C ILE A 76 15.58 17.19 9.76
N SER A 77 16.80 17.04 10.30
CA SER A 77 17.47 18.14 11.02
C SER A 77 17.90 19.27 10.10
N ALA A 78 18.14 18.97 8.82
CA ALA A 78 18.51 19.93 7.79
C ALA A 78 17.29 20.65 7.16
N ASN A 79 16.05 20.32 7.57
CA ASN A 79 14.81 20.78 6.92
C ASN A 79 14.81 20.55 5.40
N THR A 80 15.33 19.39 4.98
CA THR A 80 15.27 18.97 3.58
C THR A 80 13.81 18.83 3.12
N ASP A 81 13.59 19.05 1.82
CA ASP A 81 12.29 18.83 1.18
C ASP A 81 11.80 17.38 1.30
N VAL A 82 10.48 17.22 1.24
CA VAL A 82 9.80 15.94 1.46
C VAL A 82 10.16 14.92 0.38
N GLU A 83 10.30 15.36 -0.86
CA GLU A 83 10.62 14.49 -2.01
C GLU A 83 12.01 13.84 -1.87
N SER A 84 13.01 14.63 -1.50
CA SER A 84 14.34 14.10 -1.17
C SER A 84 14.29 13.13 0.00
N LEU A 85 13.50 13.41 1.05
CA LEU A 85 13.36 12.51 2.20
C LEU A 85 12.70 11.18 1.80
N GLU A 86 11.63 11.24 1.03
CA GLU A 86 10.94 10.05 0.50
C GLU A 86 11.88 9.23 -0.37
N THR A 87 12.63 9.86 -1.27
CA THR A 87 13.61 9.19 -2.13
C THR A 87 14.62 8.39 -1.31
N HIS A 88 15.20 9.01 -0.27
CA HIS A 88 16.15 8.31 0.62
C HIS A 88 15.48 7.18 1.41
N ALA A 89 14.25 7.38 1.87
CA ALA A 89 13.50 6.36 2.58
C ALA A 89 13.21 5.14 1.69
N ARG A 90 12.81 5.36 0.44
CA ARG A 90 12.54 4.31 -0.54
C ARG A 90 13.80 3.56 -0.94
N GLN A 91 14.91 4.28 -1.15
CA GLN A 91 16.24 3.66 -1.35
C GLN A 91 16.67 2.80 -0.16
N ALA A 92 16.27 3.17 1.06
CA ALA A 92 16.49 2.37 2.27
C ALA A 92 15.49 1.21 2.45
N GLY A 93 14.62 0.95 1.46
CA GLY A 93 13.70 -0.19 1.43
C GLY A 93 12.30 0.10 1.97
N MET A 94 11.95 1.37 2.24
CA MET A 94 10.57 1.74 2.54
C MET A 94 9.68 1.50 1.32
N ARG A 95 8.56 0.80 1.52
CA ARG A 95 7.47 0.68 0.55
C ARG A 95 6.31 1.56 0.99
N THR A 96 5.74 2.28 0.04
CA THR A 96 4.56 3.12 0.23
C THR A 96 3.32 2.30 0.57
N LEU A 97 2.28 2.96 1.08
CA LEU A 97 0.98 2.32 1.30
C LEU A 97 0.41 1.71 0.00
N PHE A 98 0.61 2.37 -1.14
CA PHE A 98 0.09 1.91 -2.42
C PHE A 98 0.82 0.67 -2.90
N GLU A 99 2.16 0.65 -2.86
CA GLU A 99 2.97 -0.53 -3.19
C GLU A 99 2.63 -1.74 -2.31
N ASN A 100 2.47 -1.53 -0.99
CA ASN A 100 2.02 -2.59 -0.09
C ASN A 100 0.57 -3.04 -0.41
N GLY A 101 -0.25 -2.13 -0.91
CA GLY A 101 -1.57 -2.43 -1.44
C GLY A 101 -1.53 -3.30 -2.70
N CYS A 102 -0.68 -2.97 -3.67
CA CYS A 102 -0.44 -3.77 -4.87
C CYS A 102 -0.03 -5.20 -4.50
N LEU A 103 0.91 -5.36 -3.56
CA LEU A 103 1.29 -6.67 -3.03
C LEU A 103 0.13 -7.42 -2.39
N ALA A 104 -0.74 -6.72 -1.65
CA ALA A 104 -1.94 -7.34 -1.07
C ALA A 104 -2.93 -7.81 -2.14
N VAL A 105 -3.02 -7.10 -3.27
CA VAL A 105 -3.80 -7.53 -4.45
C VAL A 105 -3.15 -8.73 -5.11
N GLU A 106 -1.83 -8.73 -5.35
CA GLU A 106 -1.11 -9.87 -5.90
C GLU A 106 -1.30 -11.15 -5.06
N GLN A 107 -1.31 -11.00 -3.73
CA GLN A 107 -1.54 -12.09 -2.78
C GLN A 107 -3.02 -12.53 -2.66
N GLY A 108 -3.94 -11.86 -3.35
CA GLY A 108 -5.37 -12.14 -3.30
C GLY A 108 -5.97 -11.89 -1.91
N LEU A 109 -5.50 -10.86 -1.20
CA LEU A 109 -6.02 -10.44 0.11
C LEU A 109 -7.14 -9.39 -0.01
N THR A 110 -7.10 -8.56 -1.06
CA THR A 110 -8.07 -7.50 -1.37
C THR A 110 -8.19 -7.32 -2.88
N THR A 111 -9.23 -6.63 -3.36
CA THR A 111 -9.34 -6.25 -4.77
C THR A 111 -8.56 -4.97 -5.08
N PHE A 112 -8.27 -4.72 -6.36
CA PHE A 112 -7.68 -3.45 -6.80
C PHE A 112 -8.64 -2.27 -6.62
N GLU A 113 -9.94 -2.47 -6.86
CA GLU A 113 -10.97 -1.44 -6.66
C GLU A 113 -11.03 -1.01 -5.19
N GLU A 114 -10.88 -1.97 -4.27
CA GLU A 114 -10.84 -1.68 -2.85
C GLU A 114 -9.57 -0.89 -2.46
N LEU A 115 -8.43 -1.20 -3.09
CA LEU A 115 -7.20 -0.43 -2.92
C LEU A 115 -7.41 1.03 -3.37
N ILE A 116 -7.93 1.24 -4.58
CA ILE A 116 -8.20 2.58 -5.13
C ILE A 116 -9.24 3.33 -4.29
N ARG A 117 -10.27 2.65 -3.80
CA ARG A 117 -11.29 3.26 -2.93
C ARG A 117 -10.70 3.83 -1.65
N VAL A 118 -9.67 3.19 -1.09
CA VAL A 118 -9.07 3.58 0.20
C VAL A 118 -7.90 4.55 0.05
N LEU A 119 -7.07 4.38 -0.98
CA LEU A 119 -5.85 5.18 -1.17
C LEU A 119 -5.94 6.21 -2.29
N GLY A 120 -6.88 6.05 -3.22
CA GLY A 120 -6.85 6.72 -4.52
C GLY A 120 -5.77 6.14 -5.43
N MET A 121 -5.77 6.55 -6.71
CA MET A 121 -4.61 6.35 -7.57
C MET A 121 -3.53 7.37 -7.20
N PRO A 122 -2.26 6.97 -7.01
CA PRO A 122 -1.18 7.91 -6.85
C PRO A 122 -1.12 8.76 -8.11
N HIS A 123 -1.06 10.08 -7.92
CA HIS A 123 -0.84 10.99 -9.02
C HIS A 123 0.66 10.91 -9.30
N GLY A 124 1.03 10.43 -10.47
CA GLY A 124 2.42 10.51 -10.92
C GLY A 124 2.74 11.99 -11.13
N GLU A 125 3.54 12.56 -10.23
CA GLU A 125 4.43 13.66 -10.57
C GLU A 125 5.76 13.07 -11.05
#